data_AF-A0A957N895-F1
#
_entry.id   AF-A0A957N895-F1
#
_cell.length_a   1.000
_cell.length_b   1.000
_cell.length_c   1.000
_cell.angle_alpha   90.00
_cell.angle_beta   90.00
_cell.angle_gamma   90.00
#
_symmetry.space_group_name_H-M   'P 1'
#
loop_
_entity.id
_entity.type
_entity.pdbx_description
1 polymer ?
#
loop_
_entity_poly.entity_id
_entity_poly.type
_entity_poly.pdbx_seq_one_letter_code
_entity_poly.pdbx_strand_id
1 'polypeptide(L)'
;MNQRTTEREAEILARRDDAFVRVLGVDRPAAQVLTDALRHGAPLQRRGSAPGSHETSDDYALIDPLLHVEEPVDPARVPPPPRGTGYAGMTPAQRGVFLAWLADPRADAPDVYRELYLAHLEVHLLESTPVRAQALNRLFELQAAPDWQRHQDLYRAILLGCWLTGTSDRLVDWLATTRLPDAVLEVALACQAQFDTPLTPPEFGQMLATWGMSSVDLPVDMLKTRLASLEATLGAPPLAYVQSQWQAADLVPRPWRCAHRDLRIALPQPPVRTLLEPHLRDLDRIAP
;
A
#
# COMPACT_ATOMS: atom_id res chain seq x y z
N MET A 1 21.93 18.00 -30.83
CA MET A 1 20.93 17.74 -29.76
C MET A 1 19.64 18.41 -30.20
N ASN A 2 18.62 17.61 -30.51
CA ASN A 2 17.49 18.01 -31.36
C ASN A 2 16.41 18.75 -30.58
N GLN A 3 15.96 19.92 -31.08
CA GLN A 3 14.81 20.68 -30.56
C GLN A 3 13.54 19.82 -30.38
N ARG A 4 13.34 18.78 -31.22
CA ARG A 4 12.21 17.84 -31.11
C ARG A 4 12.23 16.96 -29.86
N THR A 5 13.40 16.71 -29.27
CA THR A 5 13.50 15.94 -28.00
C THR A 5 13.03 16.80 -26.84
N THR A 6 13.40 18.09 -26.84
CA THR A 6 13.03 19.06 -25.81
C THR A 6 11.54 19.41 -25.82
N GLU A 7 10.92 19.53 -27.01
CA GLU A 7 9.47 19.77 -27.13
C GLU A 7 8.64 18.59 -26.59
N ARG A 8 9.11 17.36 -26.81
CA ARG A 8 8.44 16.13 -26.37
C ARG A 8 8.60 15.86 -24.88
N GLU A 9 9.79 16.11 -24.32
CA GLU A 9 10.01 16.11 -22.88
C GLU A 9 9.14 17.17 -22.19
N ALA A 10 9.06 18.37 -22.77
CA ALA A 10 8.19 19.43 -22.28
C ALA A 10 6.70 19.06 -22.36
N GLU A 11 6.26 18.36 -23.41
CA GLU A 11 4.87 17.89 -23.53
C GLU A 11 4.52 16.81 -22.48
N ILE A 12 5.41 15.85 -22.23
CA ILE A 12 5.20 14.82 -21.20
C ILE A 12 5.24 15.42 -19.79
N LEU A 13 6.16 16.37 -19.55
CA LEU A 13 6.21 17.13 -18.31
C LEU A 13 5.00 18.07 -18.15
N ALA A 14 4.47 18.61 -19.24
CA ALA A 14 3.26 19.44 -19.24
C ALA A 14 1.98 18.61 -19.04
N ARG A 15 1.98 17.33 -19.45
CA ARG A 15 0.91 16.36 -19.15
C ARG A 15 1.01 15.79 -17.73
N ARG A 16 2.03 16.18 -16.93
CA ARG A 16 2.22 15.76 -15.53
C ARG A 16 1.31 16.55 -14.59
N ASP A 17 0.01 16.59 -14.89
CA ASP A 17 -1.00 17.12 -13.96
C ASP A 17 -1.00 16.32 -12.64
N ASP A 18 -0.59 15.05 -12.72
CA ASP A 18 -0.35 14.20 -11.56
C ASP A 18 1.15 14.20 -11.16
N ALA A 19 1.46 14.86 -10.05
CA ALA A 19 2.81 15.01 -9.51
C ALA A 19 3.50 13.67 -9.16
N PHE A 20 2.74 12.57 -9.02
CA PHE A 20 3.25 11.27 -8.59
C PHE A 20 3.72 10.37 -9.73
N VAL A 21 3.61 10.84 -10.98
CA VAL A 21 4.11 10.11 -12.14
C VAL A 21 5.63 10.23 -12.21
N ARG A 22 6.32 9.10 -12.39
CA ARG A 22 7.79 9.05 -12.46
C ARG A 22 8.31 8.90 -13.89
N VAL A 23 9.28 9.73 -14.27
CA VAL A 23 9.80 9.90 -15.63
C VAL A 23 11.31 9.61 -15.70
N LEU A 24 11.73 8.87 -16.71
CA LEU A 24 13.14 8.55 -16.96
C LEU A 24 13.94 9.84 -17.25
N GLY A 25 15.10 9.98 -16.61
CA GLY A 25 15.96 11.17 -16.72
C GLY A 25 15.58 12.32 -15.78
N VAL A 26 14.40 12.26 -15.14
CA VAL A 26 13.95 13.22 -14.12
C VAL A 26 13.97 12.58 -12.74
N ASP A 27 13.30 11.44 -12.61
CA ASP A 27 13.14 10.74 -11.34
C ASP A 27 14.23 9.65 -11.19
N ARG A 28 14.73 9.48 -9.97
CA ARG A 28 15.73 8.46 -9.65
C ARG A 28 15.10 7.07 -9.73
N PRO A 29 15.79 6.03 -10.25
CA PRO A 29 15.32 4.65 -10.22
C PRO A 29 14.94 4.15 -8.83
N ALA A 30 13.94 3.27 -8.73
CA ALA A 30 13.40 2.75 -7.47
C ALA A 30 14.47 2.14 -6.55
N ALA A 31 15.44 1.41 -7.11
CA ALA A 31 16.54 0.82 -6.36
C ALA A 31 17.44 1.87 -5.67
N GLN A 32 17.65 3.01 -6.33
CA GLN A 32 18.42 4.12 -5.75
C GLN A 32 17.62 4.79 -4.63
N VAL A 33 16.33 5.06 -4.86
CA VAL A 33 15.45 5.63 -3.83
C VAL A 33 15.38 4.74 -2.59
N LEU A 34 15.24 3.42 -2.76
CA LEU A 34 15.26 2.47 -1.65
C LEU A 34 16.60 2.48 -0.90
N THR A 35 17.72 2.51 -1.63
CA THR A 35 19.06 2.57 -1.03
C THR A 35 19.24 3.84 -0.20
N ASP A 36 18.77 4.97 -0.72
CA ASP A 36 18.79 6.24 0.01
C ASP A 36 17.87 6.19 1.23
N ALA A 37 16.65 5.67 1.11
CA ALA A 37 15.73 5.53 2.23
C ALA A 37 16.34 4.73 3.39
N LEU A 38 16.98 3.60 3.07
CA LEU A 38 17.70 2.76 4.04
C LEU A 38 18.88 3.49 4.67
N ARG A 39 19.65 4.25 3.88
CA ARG A 39 20.77 5.05 4.39
C ARG A 39 20.30 6.12 5.38
N HIS A 40 19.08 6.64 5.20
CA HIS A 40 18.46 7.61 6.10
C HIS A 40 17.63 6.96 7.22
N GLY A 41 17.78 5.65 7.45
CA GLY A 41 17.20 4.96 8.60
C GLY A 41 15.72 4.62 8.45
N ALA A 42 15.20 4.47 7.23
CA ALA A 42 13.85 3.97 7.04
C ALA A 42 13.67 2.61 7.75
N PRO A 43 12.55 2.37 8.47
CA PRO A 43 12.35 1.20 9.33
C PRO A 43 11.97 -0.05 8.52
N LEU A 44 12.84 -0.46 7.60
CA LEU A 44 12.64 -1.57 6.67
C LEU A 44 13.97 -2.27 6.37
N GLN A 45 13.89 -3.50 5.87
CA GLN A 45 15.06 -4.26 5.46
C GLN A 45 15.06 -4.50 3.95
N ARG A 46 16.22 -4.33 3.30
CA ARG A 46 16.42 -4.76 1.92
C ARG A 46 16.54 -6.28 1.90
N ARG A 47 15.74 -6.95 1.08
CA ARG A 47 15.96 -8.36 0.77
C ARG A 47 17.06 -8.47 -0.27
N GLY A 48 18.00 -9.39 -0.05
CA GLY A 48 19.15 -9.58 -0.92
C GLY A 48 18.77 -9.73 -2.39
N SER A 49 19.60 -9.15 -3.25
CA SER A 49 19.60 -9.38 -4.69
C SER A 49 19.86 -10.88 -4.93
N ALA A 50 19.11 -11.51 -5.85
CA ALA A 50 19.47 -12.87 -6.24
C ALA A 50 20.88 -12.86 -6.83
N PRO A 51 21.74 -13.85 -6.55
CA PRO A 51 23.05 -13.91 -7.19
C PRO A 51 22.87 -13.90 -8.71
N GLY A 52 23.40 -12.88 -9.39
CA GLY A 52 23.27 -12.67 -10.83
C GLY A 52 22.27 -11.61 -11.29
N SER A 53 21.47 -11.00 -10.41
CA SER A 53 20.74 -9.78 -10.79
C SER A 53 21.72 -8.61 -10.78
N HIS A 54 22.23 -8.24 -11.95
CA HIS A 54 22.74 -6.89 -12.15
C HIS A 54 21.67 -5.94 -11.63
N GLU A 55 22.03 -5.01 -10.75
CA GLU A 55 21.22 -3.82 -10.46
C GLU A 55 21.17 -3.01 -11.76
N THR A 56 20.40 -3.49 -12.73
CA THR A 56 20.20 -2.80 -13.99
C THR A 56 19.43 -1.54 -13.68
N SER A 57 19.96 -0.43 -14.15
CA SER A 57 19.38 0.92 -14.08
C SER A 57 17.97 1.04 -14.72
N ASP A 58 17.43 -0.04 -15.25
CA ASP A 58 16.15 -0.09 -15.96
C ASP A 58 15.00 -0.29 -14.98
N ASP A 59 14.61 0.80 -14.31
CA ASP A 59 13.35 0.87 -13.60
C ASP A 59 12.20 0.79 -14.61
N TYR A 60 11.57 -0.38 -14.67
CA TYR A 60 10.51 -0.69 -15.62
C TYR A 60 9.28 0.21 -15.53
N ALA A 61 9.13 0.90 -14.39
CA ALA A 61 7.99 1.75 -14.13
C ALA A 61 8.19 3.16 -14.69
N LEU A 62 9.43 3.62 -14.88
CA LEU A 62 9.71 4.96 -15.38
C LEU A 62 9.13 5.17 -16.79
N ILE A 63 8.46 6.30 -16.97
CA ILE A 63 7.99 6.76 -18.28
C ILE A 63 9.20 7.26 -19.06
N ASP A 64 9.55 6.55 -20.14
CA ASP A 64 10.58 7.01 -21.07
C ASP A 64 9.98 7.96 -22.11
N PRO A 65 10.34 9.26 -22.08
CA PRO A 65 9.76 10.26 -22.99
C PRO A 65 10.14 10.05 -24.46
N LEU A 66 11.18 9.26 -24.74
CA LEU A 66 11.64 8.97 -26.09
C LEU A 66 10.79 7.90 -26.79
N LEU A 67 9.99 7.14 -26.05
CA LEU A 67 9.15 6.09 -26.63
C LEU A 67 7.96 6.65 -27.40
N HIS A 68 7.63 6.01 -28.52
CA HIS A 68 6.50 6.41 -29.37
C HIS A 68 5.17 6.22 -28.64
N VAL A 69 4.34 7.27 -28.62
CA VAL A 69 2.99 7.30 -28.05
C VAL A 69 2.02 7.59 -29.19
N GLU A 70 0.92 6.86 -29.23
CA GLU A 70 -0.17 7.06 -30.18
C GLU A 70 -1.44 7.36 -29.39
N GLU A 71 -2.18 8.41 -29.76
CA GLU A 71 -3.50 8.69 -29.20
C GLU A 71 -4.57 7.92 -29.99
N PRO A 72 -5.09 6.80 -29.46
CA PRO A 72 -6.00 5.96 -30.20
C PRO A 72 -7.35 6.68 -30.41
N VAL A 73 -7.92 6.53 -31.60
CA VAL A 73 -9.25 7.08 -31.94
C VAL A 73 -10.35 6.48 -31.06
N ASP A 74 -10.21 5.21 -30.67
CA ASP A 74 -11.13 4.51 -29.76
C ASP A 74 -10.31 3.78 -28.67
N PRO A 75 -10.07 4.43 -27.50
CA PRO A 75 -9.30 3.85 -26.40
C PRO A 75 -9.86 2.51 -25.91
N ALA A 76 -11.17 2.29 -25.99
CA ALA A 76 -11.82 1.08 -25.51
C ALA A 76 -11.50 -0.16 -26.37
N ARG A 77 -11.02 0.03 -27.60
CA ARG A 77 -10.58 -1.05 -28.50
C ARG A 77 -9.12 -1.44 -28.34
N VAL A 78 -8.34 -0.66 -27.59
CA VAL A 78 -6.94 -0.99 -27.34
C VAL A 78 -6.88 -2.16 -26.36
N PRO A 79 -6.28 -3.30 -26.72
CA PRO A 79 -6.20 -4.43 -25.80
C PRO A 79 -5.33 -4.06 -24.59
N PRO A 80 -5.70 -4.50 -23.38
CA PRO A 80 -4.89 -4.24 -22.19
C PRO A 80 -3.51 -4.89 -22.33
N PRO A 81 -2.44 -4.28 -21.77
CA PRO A 81 -1.12 -4.92 -21.75
C PRO A 81 -1.16 -6.24 -20.96
N PRO A 82 -0.28 -7.21 -21.29
CA PRO A 82 -0.08 -8.39 -20.46
C PRO A 82 0.36 -8.02 -19.02
N ARG A 83 -0.01 -8.83 -18.04
CA ARG A 83 0.43 -8.63 -16.65
C ARG A 83 1.96 -8.59 -16.53
N GLY A 84 2.47 -7.68 -15.70
CA GLY A 84 3.90 -7.45 -15.52
C GLY A 84 4.57 -6.64 -16.63
N THR A 85 3.82 -6.15 -17.62
CA THR A 85 4.37 -5.24 -18.65
C THR A 85 4.73 -3.90 -18.02
N GLY A 86 5.99 -3.49 -18.15
CA GLY A 86 6.43 -2.13 -17.80
C GLY A 86 6.11 -1.12 -18.91
N TYR A 87 6.31 0.16 -18.63
CA TYR A 87 5.97 1.23 -19.59
C TYR A 87 6.66 1.03 -20.95
N ALA A 88 7.94 0.64 -20.93
CA ALA A 88 8.71 0.37 -22.14
C ALA A 88 8.19 -0.83 -22.97
N GLY A 89 7.54 -1.80 -22.33
CA GLY A 89 6.98 -2.98 -22.98
C GLY A 89 5.60 -2.78 -23.61
N MET A 90 4.95 -1.63 -23.35
CA MET A 90 3.63 -1.33 -23.93
C MET A 90 3.73 -1.00 -25.43
N THR A 91 2.64 -1.20 -26.17
CA THR A 91 2.52 -0.66 -27.53
C THR A 91 2.34 0.87 -27.51
N PRO A 92 2.56 1.60 -28.62
CA PRO A 92 2.32 3.04 -28.68
C PRO A 92 0.90 3.45 -28.28
N ALA A 93 -0.12 2.74 -28.75
CA ALA A 93 -1.51 2.97 -28.39
C ALA A 93 -1.77 2.71 -26.90
N GLN A 94 -1.21 1.63 -26.34
CA GLN A 94 -1.32 1.35 -24.90
C GLN A 94 -0.69 2.42 -24.03
N ARG A 95 0.45 2.99 -24.45
CA ARG A 95 1.06 4.15 -23.77
C ARG A 95 0.15 5.37 -23.83
N GLY A 96 -0.49 5.62 -24.98
CA GLY A 96 -1.44 6.73 -25.12
C GLY A 96 -2.63 6.60 -24.18
N VAL A 97 -3.24 5.42 -24.09
CA VAL A 97 -4.33 5.15 -23.14
C VAL A 97 -3.86 5.32 -21.70
N PHE A 98 -2.69 4.77 -21.34
CA PHE A 98 -2.14 4.91 -19.99
C PHE A 98 -1.90 6.38 -19.62
N LEU A 99 -1.25 7.14 -20.50
CA LEU A 99 -0.97 8.57 -20.26
C LEU A 99 -2.25 9.40 -20.17
N ALA A 100 -3.27 9.10 -20.97
CA ALA A 100 -4.57 9.76 -20.88
C ALA A 100 -5.28 9.44 -19.56
N TRP A 101 -5.21 8.18 -19.10
CA TRP A 101 -5.80 7.77 -17.82
C TRP A 101 -5.11 8.42 -16.61
N LEU A 102 -3.81 8.73 -16.68
CA LEU A 102 -3.09 9.42 -15.61
C LEU A 102 -3.65 10.81 -15.27
N ALA A 103 -4.48 11.41 -16.13
CA ALA A 103 -5.20 12.65 -15.80
C ALA A 103 -6.29 12.45 -14.72
N ASP A 104 -6.88 11.25 -14.62
CA ASP A 104 -7.77 10.88 -13.52
C ASP A 104 -7.58 9.41 -13.11
N PRO A 105 -6.55 9.10 -12.30
CA PRO A 105 -6.25 7.74 -11.83
C PRO A 105 -7.34 7.11 -10.96
N ARG A 106 -8.41 7.84 -10.63
CA ARG A 106 -9.57 7.30 -9.89
C ARG A 106 -10.55 6.57 -10.80
N ALA A 107 -10.50 6.81 -12.11
CA ALA A 107 -11.35 6.15 -13.08
C ALA A 107 -10.94 4.68 -13.29
N ASP A 108 -11.90 3.86 -13.72
CA ASP A 108 -11.64 2.47 -14.07
C ASP A 108 -10.55 2.33 -15.15
N ALA A 109 -9.70 1.32 -14.96
CA ALA A 109 -8.60 1.02 -15.87
C ALA A 109 -8.16 -0.44 -15.74
N PRO A 110 -7.51 -0.98 -16.79
CA PRO A 110 -6.79 -2.25 -16.70
C PRO A 110 -5.87 -2.35 -15.48
N ASP A 111 -5.85 -3.53 -14.85
CA ASP A 111 -5.00 -3.80 -13.66
C ASP A 111 -3.55 -3.36 -13.85
N VAL A 112 -2.97 -3.58 -15.03
CA VAL A 112 -1.57 -3.24 -15.30
C VAL A 112 -1.29 -1.73 -15.19
N TYR A 113 -2.26 -0.88 -15.54
CA TYR A 113 -2.11 0.57 -15.39
C TYR A 113 -2.17 0.99 -13.92
N ARG A 114 -3.09 0.39 -13.16
CA ARG A 114 -3.20 0.59 -11.72
C ARG A 114 -1.96 0.11 -10.98
N GLU A 115 -1.44 -1.08 -11.32
CA GLU A 115 -0.19 -1.64 -10.80
C GLU A 115 1.00 -0.73 -11.07
N LEU A 116 1.12 -0.17 -12.29
CA LEU A 116 2.20 0.74 -12.66
C LEU A 116 2.14 2.06 -11.89
N TYR A 117 0.94 2.61 -11.71
CA TYR A 117 0.75 3.83 -10.94
C TYR A 117 0.99 3.61 -9.44
N LEU A 118 0.54 2.49 -8.87
CA LEU A 118 0.90 2.10 -7.51
C LEU A 118 2.42 1.93 -7.35
N ALA A 119 3.10 1.36 -8.35
CA ALA A 119 4.56 1.24 -8.32
C ALA A 119 5.25 2.62 -8.29
N HIS A 120 4.68 3.66 -8.92
CA HIS A 120 5.18 5.03 -8.79
C HIS A 120 4.99 5.57 -7.37
N LEU A 121 3.78 5.43 -6.82
CA LEU A 121 3.45 5.89 -5.47
C LEU A 121 4.29 5.20 -4.39
N GLU A 122 4.52 3.89 -4.51
CA GLU A 122 5.35 3.14 -3.57
C GLU A 122 6.79 3.65 -3.53
N VAL A 123 7.35 4.09 -4.66
CA VAL A 123 8.68 4.70 -4.67
C VAL A 123 8.65 6.06 -4.00
N HIS A 124 7.62 6.88 -4.25
CA HIS A 124 7.44 8.16 -3.56
C HIS A 124 7.24 8.01 -2.03
N LEU A 125 6.66 6.90 -1.56
CA LEU A 125 6.60 6.60 -0.12
C LEU A 125 7.99 6.45 0.52
N LEU A 126 8.98 5.95 -0.24
CA LEU A 126 10.34 5.78 0.25
C LEU A 126 11.16 7.08 0.23
N GLU A 127 10.68 8.12 -0.46
CA GLU A 127 11.31 9.42 -0.46
C GLU A 127 11.11 10.18 0.87
N SER A 128 11.74 11.34 1.00
CA SER A 128 11.60 12.19 2.18
C SER A 128 10.28 12.95 2.18
N THR A 129 9.82 13.37 3.36
CA THR A 129 8.76 14.36 3.53
C THR A 129 9.16 15.68 2.82
N PRO A 130 8.26 16.37 2.10
CA PRO A 130 6.80 16.18 2.04
C PRO A 130 6.30 15.12 1.04
N VAL A 131 7.13 14.63 0.12
CA VAL A 131 6.71 13.74 -0.97
C VAL A 131 6.06 12.46 -0.45
N ARG A 132 6.65 11.84 0.57
CA ARG A 132 6.07 10.66 1.24
C ARG A 132 4.64 10.89 1.73
N ALA A 133 4.41 12.00 2.42
CA ALA A 133 3.10 12.32 2.99
C ALA A 133 2.06 12.60 1.88
N GLN A 134 2.48 13.25 0.80
CA GLN A 134 1.65 13.48 -0.38
C GLN A 134 1.29 12.18 -1.09
N ALA A 135 2.25 11.25 -1.26
CA ALA A 135 1.98 9.94 -1.83
C ALA A 135 1.00 9.12 -0.97
N LEU A 136 1.16 9.16 0.36
CA LEU A 136 0.19 8.53 1.27
C LEU A 136 -1.20 9.17 1.16
N ASN A 137 -1.30 10.51 1.09
CA ASN A 137 -2.58 11.19 0.84
C ASN A 137 -3.22 10.68 -0.45
N ARG A 138 -2.44 10.58 -1.53
CA ARG A 138 -2.92 10.10 -2.81
C ARG A 138 -3.46 8.67 -2.72
N LEU A 139 -2.77 7.77 -2.01
CA LEU A 139 -3.26 6.39 -1.83
C LEU A 139 -4.62 6.36 -1.10
N PHE A 140 -4.82 7.21 -0.10
CA PHE A 140 -6.13 7.33 0.55
C PHE A 140 -7.21 7.96 -0.34
N GLU A 141 -6.85 8.91 -1.21
CA GLU A 141 -7.76 9.44 -2.23
C GLU A 141 -8.20 8.35 -3.21
N LEU A 142 -7.26 7.52 -3.67
CA LEU A 142 -7.57 6.38 -4.53
C LEU A 142 -8.50 5.40 -3.80
N GLN A 143 -8.24 5.10 -2.53
CA GLN A 143 -9.07 4.20 -1.73
C GLN A 143 -10.54 4.65 -1.63
N ALA A 144 -10.81 5.95 -1.68
CA ALA A 144 -12.17 6.48 -1.68
C ALA A 144 -12.91 6.20 -3.01
N ALA A 145 -12.19 5.95 -4.11
CA ALA A 145 -12.78 5.68 -5.41
C ALA A 145 -13.26 4.22 -5.53
N PRO A 146 -14.48 3.95 -6.08
CA PRO A 146 -15.05 2.61 -6.14
C PRO A 146 -14.17 1.56 -6.82
N ASP A 147 -13.47 1.94 -7.89
CA ASP A 147 -12.65 1.04 -8.70
C ASP A 147 -11.38 0.55 -7.97
N TRP A 148 -11.05 1.18 -6.84
CA TRP A 148 -9.87 0.86 -6.04
C TRP A 148 -10.19 0.09 -4.75
N GLN A 149 -11.44 0.10 -4.27
CA GLN A 149 -11.87 -0.51 -3.01
C GLN A 149 -11.72 -2.04 -2.94
N ARG A 150 -11.27 -2.70 -4.01
CA ARG A 150 -11.00 -4.15 -4.03
C ARG A 150 -9.57 -4.48 -4.42
N HIS A 151 -8.74 -3.47 -4.66
CA HIS A 151 -7.38 -3.65 -5.13
C HIS A 151 -6.44 -3.94 -3.96
N GLN A 152 -6.14 -5.22 -3.71
CA GLN A 152 -5.34 -5.60 -2.53
C GLN A 152 -3.96 -4.93 -2.45
N ASP A 153 -3.33 -4.64 -3.59
CA ASP A 153 -2.02 -3.99 -3.58
C ASP A 153 -2.10 -2.52 -3.16
N LEU A 154 -3.27 -1.87 -3.29
CA LEU A 154 -3.48 -0.54 -2.73
C LEU A 154 -3.46 -0.60 -1.19
N TYR A 155 -4.11 -1.60 -0.59
CA TYR A 155 -4.09 -1.79 0.86
C TYR A 155 -2.67 -1.98 1.41
N ARG A 156 -1.84 -2.74 0.69
CA ARG A 156 -0.42 -2.92 1.04
C ARG A 156 0.35 -1.60 0.88
N ALA A 157 0.12 -0.84 -0.19
CA ALA A 157 0.77 0.46 -0.35
C ALA A 157 0.37 1.44 0.79
N ILE A 158 -0.92 1.48 1.18
CA ILE A 158 -1.40 2.30 2.31
C ILE A 158 -0.71 1.88 3.61
N LEU A 159 -0.69 0.58 3.93
CA LEU A 159 -0.03 0.07 5.13
C LEU A 159 1.46 0.37 5.17
N LEU A 160 2.15 0.22 4.03
CA LEU A 160 3.55 0.61 3.90
C LEU A 160 3.73 2.12 4.17
N GLY A 161 2.85 2.96 3.63
CA GLY A 161 2.89 4.40 3.86
C GLY A 161 2.68 4.75 5.33
N CYS A 162 1.64 4.21 5.98
CA CYS A 162 1.37 4.40 7.41
C CYS A 162 2.57 3.95 8.26
N TRP A 163 3.19 2.81 7.93
CA TRP A 163 4.40 2.32 8.57
C TRP A 163 5.57 3.31 8.46
N LEU A 164 5.81 3.82 7.25
CA LEU A 164 6.91 4.75 6.97
C LEU A 164 6.70 6.15 7.54
N THR A 165 5.46 6.56 7.77
CA THR A 165 5.13 7.88 8.34
C THR A 165 4.86 7.84 9.84
N GLY A 166 4.64 6.66 10.43
CA GLY A 166 4.24 6.53 11.84
C GLY A 166 2.88 7.16 12.14
N THR A 167 1.98 7.23 11.15
CA THR A 167 0.71 7.96 11.30
C THR A 167 -0.41 7.01 11.72
N SER A 168 -0.59 6.85 13.04
CA SER A 168 -1.62 5.98 13.62
C SER A 168 -3.05 6.49 13.38
N ASP A 169 -3.31 7.79 13.51
CA ASP A 169 -4.67 8.34 13.37
C ASP A 169 -5.34 7.96 12.04
N ARG A 170 -4.60 8.07 10.93
CA ARG A 170 -5.10 7.71 9.60
C ARG A 170 -5.29 6.21 9.42
N LEU A 171 -4.44 5.41 10.04
CA LEU A 171 -4.57 3.96 10.05
C LEU A 171 -5.86 3.56 10.78
N VAL A 172 -6.13 4.20 11.94
CA VAL A 172 -7.33 3.95 12.74
C VAL A 172 -8.60 4.35 11.98
N ASP A 173 -8.65 5.56 11.44
CA ASP A 173 -9.79 6.03 10.65
C ASP A 173 -10.08 5.11 9.46
N TRP A 174 -9.03 4.63 8.80
CA TRP A 174 -9.15 3.71 7.68
C TRP A 174 -9.65 2.32 8.10
N LEU A 175 -9.10 1.77 9.18
CA LEU A 175 -9.54 0.48 9.73
C LEU A 175 -10.98 0.51 10.24
N ALA A 176 -11.44 1.64 10.74
CA ALA A 176 -12.82 1.82 11.17
C ALA A 176 -13.83 1.92 10.02
N THR A 177 -13.38 2.30 8.82
CA THR A 177 -14.27 2.62 7.67
C THR A 177 -14.14 1.66 6.49
N THR A 178 -13.08 0.86 6.43
CA THR A 178 -12.80 -0.03 5.29
C THR A 178 -12.73 -1.48 5.72
N ARG A 179 -13.60 -2.33 5.16
CA ARG A 179 -13.53 -3.78 5.35
C ARG A 179 -12.28 -4.36 4.67
N LEU A 180 -11.33 -4.82 5.47
CA LEU A 180 -10.08 -5.38 4.99
C LEU A 180 -10.14 -6.92 4.88
N PRO A 181 -9.45 -7.51 3.91
CA PRO A 181 -9.17 -8.95 3.92
C PRO A 181 -8.38 -9.35 5.16
N ASP A 182 -8.59 -10.57 5.64
CA ASP A 182 -7.97 -11.13 6.85
C ASP A 182 -6.44 -10.88 6.93
N ALA A 183 -5.71 -11.27 5.88
CA ALA A 183 -4.26 -11.12 5.82
C ALA A 183 -3.78 -9.66 5.86
N VAL A 184 -4.62 -8.69 5.45
CA VAL A 184 -4.31 -7.26 5.51
C VAL A 184 -4.66 -6.72 6.88
N LEU A 185 -5.79 -7.14 7.45
CA LEU A 185 -6.24 -6.72 8.78
C LEU A 185 -5.24 -7.12 9.86
N GLU A 186 -4.70 -8.34 9.83
CA GLU A 186 -3.70 -8.78 10.80
C GLU A 186 -2.45 -7.88 10.82
N VAL A 187 -1.94 -7.54 9.63
CA VAL A 187 -0.79 -6.63 9.51
C VAL A 187 -1.15 -5.21 9.96
N ALA A 188 -2.35 -4.75 9.65
CA ALA A 188 -2.81 -3.42 10.05
C ALA A 188 -2.90 -3.27 11.57
N LEU A 189 -3.46 -4.28 12.25
CA LEU A 189 -3.52 -4.33 13.72
C LEU A 189 -2.12 -4.43 14.33
N ALA A 190 -1.20 -5.17 13.71
CA ALA A 190 0.20 -5.21 14.15
C ALA A 190 0.87 -3.84 14.03
N CYS A 191 0.60 -3.11 12.95
CA CYS A 191 1.09 -1.74 12.73
C CYS A 191 0.53 -0.78 13.80
N GLN A 192 -0.77 -0.83 14.07
CA GLN A 192 -1.42 -0.02 15.11
C GLN A 192 -0.87 -0.33 16.51
N ALA A 193 -0.64 -1.61 16.84
CA ALA A 193 -0.02 -2.02 18.09
C ALA A 193 1.40 -1.45 18.25
N GLN A 194 2.18 -1.37 17.17
CA GLN A 194 3.52 -0.76 17.23
C GLN A 194 3.52 0.75 17.42
N PHE A 195 2.41 1.41 17.09
CA PHE A 195 2.21 2.83 17.38
C PHE A 195 1.59 3.07 18.74
N ASP A 196 1.55 2.07 19.61
CA ASP A 196 0.94 2.09 20.95
C ASP A 196 -0.50 2.65 20.91
N THR A 197 -1.21 2.42 19.81
CA THR A 197 -2.55 2.95 19.58
C THR A 197 -3.59 1.89 19.96
N PRO A 198 -4.56 2.19 20.82
CA PRO A 198 -5.53 1.21 21.28
C PRO A 198 -6.50 0.80 20.17
N LEU A 199 -7.05 -0.40 20.30
CA LEU A 199 -8.12 -0.87 19.42
C LEU A 199 -9.40 -0.09 19.71
N THR A 200 -10.08 0.40 18.67
CA THR A 200 -11.35 1.10 18.79
C THR A 200 -12.53 0.14 18.64
N PRO A 201 -13.74 0.51 19.11
CA PRO A 201 -14.91 -0.35 18.95
C PRO A 201 -15.26 -0.71 17.49
N PRO A 202 -15.22 0.22 16.51
CA PRO A 202 -15.45 -0.13 15.10
C PRO A 202 -14.44 -1.14 14.55
N GLU A 203 -13.15 -0.96 14.85
CA GLU A 203 -12.09 -1.88 14.45
C GLU A 203 -12.27 -3.26 15.09
N PHE A 204 -12.65 -3.28 16.37
CA PHE A 204 -12.98 -4.50 17.09
C PHE A 204 -14.14 -5.26 16.43
N GLY A 205 -15.20 -4.55 16.01
CA GLY A 205 -16.31 -5.14 15.27
C GLY A 205 -15.88 -5.73 13.93
N GLN A 206 -15.08 -5.01 13.15
CA GLN A 206 -14.52 -5.51 11.90
C GLN A 206 -13.63 -6.75 12.11
N MET A 207 -12.81 -6.74 13.15
CA MET A 207 -11.96 -7.88 13.52
C MET A 207 -12.78 -9.12 13.84
N LEU A 208 -13.82 -8.99 14.68
CA LEU A 208 -14.73 -10.10 14.98
C LEU A 208 -15.42 -10.64 13.73
N ALA A 209 -15.89 -9.76 12.84
CA ALA A 209 -16.55 -10.16 11.60
C ALA A 209 -15.57 -10.86 10.63
N THR A 210 -14.37 -10.30 10.45
CA THR A 210 -13.36 -10.81 9.52
C THR A 210 -12.83 -12.17 9.96
N TRP A 211 -12.65 -12.37 11.27
CA TRP A 211 -12.19 -13.65 11.82
C TRP A 211 -13.32 -14.66 12.04
N GLY A 212 -14.55 -14.34 11.64
CA GLY A 212 -15.70 -15.26 11.72
C GLY A 212 -16.16 -15.54 13.15
N MET A 213 -15.93 -14.61 14.07
CA MET A 213 -16.34 -14.72 15.48
C MET A 213 -17.75 -14.17 15.71
N SER A 214 -18.14 -13.14 14.95
CA SER A 214 -19.52 -12.63 14.96
C SER A 214 -20.18 -12.80 13.59
N SER A 215 -21.40 -13.34 13.59
CA SER A 215 -22.26 -13.40 12.40
C SER A 215 -23.19 -12.19 12.26
N VAL A 216 -23.22 -11.30 13.26
CA VAL A 216 -24.11 -10.14 13.30
C VAL A 216 -23.30 -8.86 13.52
N ASP A 217 -23.66 -7.80 12.79
CA ASP A 217 -23.12 -6.47 13.03
C ASP A 217 -23.62 -5.97 14.40
N LEU A 218 -22.70 -5.88 15.36
CA LEU A 218 -23.02 -5.45 16.72
C LEU A 218 -23.10 -3.92 16.81
N PRO A 219 -24.06 -3.36 17.57
CA PRO A 219 -24.09 -1.94 17.87
C PRO A 219 -22.81 -1.47 18.57
N VAL A 220 -22.41 -0.22 18.30
CA VAL A 220 -21.17 0.37 18.85
C VAL A 220 -21.09 0.27 20.37
N ASP A 221 -22.20 0.46 21.09
CA ASP A 221 -22.18 0.38 22.55
C ASP A 221 -21.96 -1.05 23.06
N MET A 222 -22.47 -2.06 22.36
CA MET A 222 -22.15 -3.47 22.68
C MET A 222 -20.69 -3.78 22.39
N LEU A 223 -20.14 -3.25 21.28
CA LEU A 223 -18.72 -3.39 20.97
C LEU A 223 -17.83 -2.75 22.04
N LYS A 224 -18.20 -1.56 22.55
CA LYS A 224 -17.52 -0.93 23.69
C LYS A 224 -17.55 -1.81 24.93
N THR A 225 -18.72 -2.34 25.30
CA THR A 225 -18.85 -3.23 26.46
C THR A 225 -17.99 -4.48 26.31
N ARG A 226 -18.04 -5.15 25.15
CA ARG A 226 -17.24 -6.35 24.88
C ARG A 226 -15.74 -6.05 24.91
N LEU A 227 -15.32 -4.93 24.33
CA LEU A 227 -13.94 -4.49 24.35
C LEU A 227 -13.45 -4.22 25.78
N ALA A 228 -14.26 -3.53 26.59
CA ALA A 228 -13.93 -3.30 28.01
C ALA A 228 -13.88 -4.61 28.82
N SER A 229 -14.75 -5.58 28.54
CA SER A 229 -14.68 -6.92 29.16
C SER A 229 -13.41 -7.68 28.77
N LEU A 230 -13.00 -7.59 27.50
CA LEU A 230 -11.74 -8.15 27.02
C LEU A 230 -10.55 -7.51 27.75
N GLU A 231 -10.52 -6.19 27.84
CA GLU A 231 -9.46 -5.45 28.55
C GLU A 231 -9.36 -5.88 30.02
N ALA A 232 -10.49 -6.02 30.71
CA ALA A 232 -10.52 -6.49 32.08
C ALA A 232 -9.97 -7.93 32.23
N THR A 233 -10.21 -8.79 31.24
CA THR A 233 -9.74 -10.18 31.23
C THR A 233 -8.24 -10.27 30.92
N LEU A 234 -7.76 -9.46 29.97
CA LEU A 234 -6.35 -9.40 29.60
C LEU A 234 -5.49 -8.64 30.62
N GLY A 235 -6.10 -7.75 31.41
CA GLY A 235 -5.40 -6.84 32.32
C GLY A 235 -4.71 -5.67 31.61
N ALA A 236 -4.97 -5.47 30.31
CA ALA A 236 -4.40 -4.42 29.48
C ALA A 236 -5.25 -4.19 28.21
N PRO A 237 -5.09 -3.04 27.50
CA PRO A 237 -5.65 -2.86 26.16
C PRO A 237 -5.26 -4.00 25.22
N PRO A 238 -6.13 -4.50 24.32
CA PRO A 238 -5.88 -5.76 23.61
C PRO A 238 -4.63 -5.75 22.74
N LEU A 239 -4.36 -4.64 22.05
CA LEU A 239 -3.16 -4.49 21.23
C LEU A 239 -1.89 -4.35 22.07
N ALA A 240 -1.96 -3.69 23.23
CA ALA A 240 -0.85 -3.61 24.18
C ALA A 240 -0.55 -4.99 24.80
N TYR A 241 -1.60 -5.77 25.11
CA TYR A 241 -1.44 -7.16 25.53
C TYR A 241 -0.72 -7.96 24.44
N VAL A 242 -1.20 -7.92 23.19
CA VAL A 242 -0.55 -8.61 22.05
C VAL A 242 0.92 -8.22 21.92
N GLN A 243 1.23 -6.92 21.95
CA GLN A 243 2.60 -6.40 21.86
C GLN A 243 3.49 -6.94 22.98
N SER A 244 2.97 -7.05 24.22
CA SER A 244 3.69 -7.60 25.36
C SER A 244 4.04 -9.09 25.22
N GLN A 245 3.31 -9.82 24.37
CA GLN A 245 3.53 -11.24 24.11
C GLN A 245 4.48 -11.51 22.95
N TRP A 246 4.86 -10.48 22.17
CA TRP A 246 5.76 -10.67 21.03
C TRP A 246 7.14 -11.14 21.47
N GLN A 247 7.64 -12.17 20.80
CA GLN A 247 8.99 -12.66 20.96
C GLN A 247 9.92 -12.01 19.93
N ALA A 248 11.23 -12.08 20.15
CA ALA A 248 12.21 -11.56 19.19
C ALA A 248 12.04 -12.19 17.78
N ALA A 249 11.57 -13.43 17.71
CA ALA A 249 11.27 -14.11 16.44
C ALA A 249 10.08 -13.52 15.68
N ASP A 250 9.09 -12.96 16.37
CA ASP A 250 7.90 -12.34 15.75
C ASP A 250 8.23 -11.01 15.06
N LEU A 251 9.28 -10.35 15.54
CA LEU A 251 9.78 -9.08 15.02
C LEU A 251 10.75 -9.25 13.84
N VAL A 252 11.11 -10.49 13.49
CA VAL A 252 11.95 -10.77 12.31
C VAL A 252 11.22 -10.30 11.05
N PRO A 253 11.80 -9.39 10.26
CA PRO A 253 11.12 -8.87 9.09
C PRO A 253 10.81 -9.95 8.06
N ARG A 254 9.55 -9.95 7.61
CA ARG A 254 9.05 -10.86 6.58
C ARG A 254 8.91 -10.11 5.25
N PRO A 255 8.98 -10.83 4.11
CA PRO A 255 8.81 -10.22 2.81
C PRO A 255 7.55 -9.36 2.72
N TRP A 256 7.70 -8.14 2.21
CA TRP A 256 6.57 -7.31 1.82
C TRP A 256 6.33 -7.44 0.33
N ARG A 257 5.05 -7.56 -0.05
CA ARG A 257 4.67 -7.59 -1.45
C ARG A 257 4.36 -6.16 -1.90
N CYS A 258 5.33 -5.55 -2.56
CA CYS A 258 5.18 -4.28 -3.28
C CYS A 258 4.50 -4.48 -4.63
N ALA A 259 3.80 -3.45 -5.11
CA ALA A 259 3.41 -3.31 -6.52
C ALA A 259 4.64 -3.10 -7.41
N HIS A 260 5.63 -2.35 -6.94
CA HIS A 260 6.92 -2.20 -7.62
C HIS A 260 7.77 -3.46 -7.42
N ARG A 261 7.89 -4.33 -8.43
CA ARG A 261 8.56 -5.64 -8.31
C ARG A 261 10.04 -5.59 -7.89
N ASP A 262 10.72 -4.47 -8.14
CA ASP A 262 12.12 -4.28 -7.75
C ASP A 262 12.29 -3.73 -6.32
N LEU A 263 11.21 -3.27 -5.68
CA LEU A 263 11.20 -2.93 -4.26
C LEU A 263 11.12 -4.20 -3.42
N ARG A 264 12.24 -4.91 -3.34
CA ARG A 264 12.37 -6.13 -2.53
C ARG A 264 12.64 -5.76 -1.08
N ILE A 265 11.59 -5.41 -0.35
CA ILE A 265 11.68 -5.01 1.05
C ILE A 265 11.08 -6.06 1.99
N ALA A 266 11.42 -5.95 3.27
CA ALA A 266 10.83 -6.73 4.35
C ALA A 266 10.54 -5.81 5.54
N LEU A 267 9.46 -6.13 6.26
CA LEU A 267 9.04 -5.44 7.49
C LEU A 267 8.54 -6.42 8.54
N PRO A 268 8.63 -6.08 9.84
CA PRO A 268 8.03 -6.86 10.91
C PRO A 268 6.53 -7.07 10.66
N GLN A 269 6.09 -8.32 10.78
CA GLN A 269 4.68 -8.72 10.63
C GLN A 269 4.33 -9.68 11.77
N PRO A 270 4.37 -9.20 13.04
CA PRO A 270 4.13 -10.05 14.19
C PRO A 270 2.67 -10.54 14.19
N PRO A 271 2.39 -11.76 14.68
CA PRO A 271 1.06 -12.31 14.67
C PRO A 271 0.18 -11.56 15.67
N VAL A 272 -1.02 -11.16 15.24
CA VAL A 272 -2.02 -10.56 16.15
C VAL A 272 -3.12 -11.57 16.42
N ARG A 273 -3.59 -12.22 15.36
CA ARG A 273 -4.73 -13.13 15.45
C ARG A 273 -4.43 -14.31 16.37
N THR A 274 -3.28 -14.95 16.20
CA THR A 274 -2.88 -16.11 17.01
C THR A 274 -2.86 -15.81 18.51
N LEU A 275 -2.52 -14.57 18.88
CA LEU A 275 -2.43 -14.14 20.29
C LEU A 275 -3.78 -13.69 20.86
N LEU A 276 -4.65 -13.10 20.04
CA LEU A 276 -5.90 -12.51 20.52
C LEU A 276 -7.12 -13.43 20.36
N GLU A 277 -7.18 -14.24 19.30
CA GLU A 277 -8.31 -15.12 18.97
C GLU A 277 -8.76 -16.06 20.11
N PRO A 278 -7.86 -16.71 20.87
CA PRO A 278 -8.27 -17.57 21.98
C PRO A 278 -9.15 -16.83 23.01
N HIS A 279 -8.76 -15.60 23.37
CA HIS A 279 -9.47 -14.79 24.37
C HIS A 279 -10.82 -14.28 23.86
N LEU A 280 -10.94 -14.05 22.55
CA LEU A 280 -12.19 -13.62 21.93
C LEU A 280 -13.24 -14.73 21.89
N ARG A 281 -12.82 -15.96 21.63
CA ARG A 281 -13.73 -17.13 21.60
C ARG A 281 -14.34 -17.41 22.97
N ASP A 282 -13.63 -17.11 24.04
CA ASP A 282 -14.16 -17.28 25.39
C ASP A 282 -15.20 -16.21 25.75
N LEU A 283 -15.10 -15.01 25.17
CA LEU A 283 -16.14 -13.97 25.34
C LEU A 283 -17.48 -14.37 24.71
N ASP A 284 -17.47 -15.02 23.54
CA ASP A 284 -18.70 -15.47 22.89
C ASP A 284 -19.38 -16.63 23.64
N ARG A 285 -18.65 -17.37 24.48
CA ARG A 285 -19.22 -18.43 25.33
C ARG A 285 -19.92 -17.89 26.58
N ILE A 286 -19.62 -16.65 26.97
CA ILE A 286 -20.10 -16.02 28.20
C ILE A 286 -21.34 -15.14 27.94
N ALA A 287 -21.69 -14.87 26.68
CA ALA A 287 -22.90 -14.14 26.32
C ALA A 287 -24.12 -15.10 26.28
N PRO A 288 -25.14 -14.94 27.15
CA PRO A 288 -26.40 -15.67 27.07
C PRO A 288 -27.29 -15.23 25.90
#